data_AF-A0A1Y0BL20-F1
#
_entry.id   AF-A0A1Y0BL20-F1
#
_cell.length_a   1.000
_cell.length_b   1.000
_cell.length_c   1.000
_cell.angle_alpha   90.00
_cell.angle_beta   90.00
_cell.angle_gamma   90.00
#
_symmetry.space_group_name_H-M   'P 1'
#
loop_
_entity.id
_entity.type
_entity.pdbx_description
1 polymer ?
#
loop_
_entity_poly.entity_id
_entity_poly.type
_entity_poly.pdbx_seq_one_letter_code
_entity_poly.pdbx_strand_id
1 'polypeptide(L)'
;MDFTAVAEAGFDAGLSVLGYTNQAQFLINCGIGELLQKVGTPRVLPAGRAGETVTKANLRAQGAVSMLLSPNEMGELFKVIALGRGIPQPLMGFIRGDRVHAL
;
A
#
# COMPACT_ATOMS: atom_id res chain seq x y z
N MET A 1 -15.42 2.39 -9.54
CA MET A 1 -15.95 1.35 -8.64
C MET A 1 -16.73 2.06 -7.56
N ASP A 2 -17.90 1.55 -7.19
CA ASP A 2 -18.71 2.07 -6.08
C ASP A 2 -18.31 1.33 -4.81
N PHE A 3 -17.72 2.03 -3.85
CA PHE A 3 -17.23 1.42 -2.61
C PHE A 3 -18.30 1.38 -1.51
N THR A 4 -19.34 2.22 -1.60
CA THR A 4 -20.50 2.15 -0.71
C THR A 4 -21.26 0.86 -0.98
N ALA A 5 -21.49 0.52 -2.26
CA ALA A 5 -22.12 -0.76 -2.63
C ALA A 5 -21.32 -1.99 -2.14
N VAL A 6 -19.98 -1.91 -2.13
CA VAL A 6 -19.12 -2.98 -1.57
C VAL A 6 -19.26 -3.08 -0.06
N ALA A 7 -19.32 -1.95 0.64
CA ALA A 7 -19.51 -1.90 2.09
C ALA A 7 -20.88 -2.47 2.49
N GLU A 8 -21.95 -2.09 1.78
CA GLU A 8 -23.31 -2.61 2.00
C GLU A 8 -23.37 -4.13 1.78
N ALA A 9 -22.83 -4.64 0.68
CA ALA A 9 -22.77 -6.07 0.43
C ALA A 9 -21.98 -6.84 1.51
N GLY A 10 -20.90 -6.22 2.04
CA GLY A 10 -20.16 -6.76 3.18
C GLY A 10 -21.00 -6.80 4.46
N PHE A 11 -21.75 -5.73 4.74
CA PHE A 11 -22.65 -5.65 5.88
C PHE A 11 -23.75 -6.71 5.82
N ASP A 12 -24.38 -6.91 4.66
CA ASP A 12 -25.40 -7.94 4.44
C ASP A 12 -24.85 -9.36 4.65
N ALA A 13 -23.55 -9.56 4.38
CA ALA A 13 -22.83 -10.80 4.69
C ALA A 13 -22.37 -10.92 6.16
N GLY A 14 -22.69 -9.95 7.01
CA GLY A 14 -22.29 -9.88 8.42
C GLY A 14 -20.80 -9.58 8.62
N LEU A 15 -20.20 -8.79 7.72
CA LEU A 15 -18.86 -8.23 7.86
C LEU A 15 -18.94 -6.76 8.26
N SER A 16 -17.86 -6.24 8.81
CA SER A 16 -17.69 -4.81 9.08
C SER A 16 -16.62 -4.24 8.16
N VAL A 17 -16.76 -2.96 7.80
CA VAL A 17 -15.67 -2.22 7.16
C VAL A 17 -14.59 -1.95 8.21
N LEU A 18 -13.42 -2.53 8.00
CA LEU A 18 -12.25 -2.42 8.89
C LEU A 18 -11.32 -1.26 8.49
N GLY A 19 -11.53 -0.68 7.31
CA GLY A 19 -10.75 0.45 6.82
C GLY A 19 -11.05 0.76 5.35
N TYR A 20 -10.90 2.03 4.97
CA TYR A 20 -11.03 2.50 3.60
C TYR A 20 -10.13 3.70 3.34
N THR A 21 -9.23 3.62 2.37
CA THR A 21 -8.35 4.75 2.01
C THR A 21 -7.85 4.65 0.57
N ASN A 22 -7.08 5.64 0.12
CA ASN A 22 -6.41 5.57 -1.19
C ASN A 22 -5.16 4.67 -1.14
N GLN A 23 -4.69 4.22 -2.30
CA GLN A 23 -3.55 3.32 -2.39
C GLN A 23 -2.27 3.93 -1.80
N ALA A 24 -1.99 5.21 -2.07
CA ALA A 24 -0.78 5.86 -1.58
C ALA A 24 -0.68 5.79 -0.06
N GLN A 25 -1.74 6.20 0.63
CA GLN A 25 -1.82 6.20 2.08
C GLN A 25 -1.73 4.78 2.65
N PHE A 26 -2.43 3.83 2.02
CA PHE A 26 -2.36 2.42 2.44
C PHE A 26 -0.93 1.87 2.36
N LEU A 27 -0.23 2.11 1.24
CA LEU A 27 1.14 1.62 1.03
C LEU A 27 2.16 2.32 1.94
N ILE A 28 2.00 3.62 2.18
CA ILE A 28 2.82 4.36 3.14
C ILE A 28 2.62 3.79 4.55
N ASN A 29 1.38 3.57 4.97
CA ASN A 29 1.08 2.96 6.27
C ASN A 29 1.66 1.55 6.40
N CYS A 30 1.75 0.80 5.30
CA CYS A 30 2.38 -0.53 5.25
C CYS A 30 3.91 -0.51 5.15
N GLY A 31 4.54 0.67 5.11
CA GLY A 31 5.99 0.82 5.15
C GLY A 31 6.70 0.64 3.80
N ILE A 32 6.08 1.06 2.70
CA ILE A 32 6.69 0.97 1.36
C ILE A 32 8.01 1.74 1.26
N GLY A 33 8.19 2.82 2.03
CA GLY A 33 9.43 3.60 2.07
C GLY A 33 10.59 2.82 2.68
N GLU A 34 10.35 2.15 3.80
CA GLU A 34 11.32 1.28 4.48
C GLU A 34 11.68 0.08 3.61
N LEU A 35 10.71 -0.47 2.88
CA LEU A 35 10.95 -1.52 1.90
C LEU A 35 11.82 -1.03 0.73
N LEU A 36 11.58 0.17 0.22
CA LEU A 36 12.39 0.75 -0.85
C LEU A 36 13.85 0.96 -0.40
N GLN A 37 14.08 1.42 0.82
CA GLN A 37 15.43 1.56 1.39
C GLN A 37 16.17 0.21 1.45
N LYS A 38 15.47 -0.87 1.82
CA LYS A 38 16.05 -2.22 1.85
C LYS A 38 16.47 -2.72 0.48
N VAL A 39 15.77 -2.33 -0.59
CA VAL A 39 16.15 -2.67 -1.98
C VAL A 39 17.42 -1.94 -2.41
N GLY A 40 17.60 -0.69 -1.97
CA GLY A 40 18.78 0.11 -2.29
C GLY A 40 20.04 -0.23 -1.49
N THR A 41 19.91 -1.03 -0.43
CA THR A 41 21.05 -1.40 0.41
C THR A 41 21.87 -2.51 -0.29
N PRO A 42 23.16 -2.29 -0.60
CA PRO A 42 23.97 -3.34 -1.20
C PRO A 42 24.04 -4.53 -0.24
N ARG A 43 23.51 -5.69 -0.64
CA ARG A 43 23.92 -6.94 -0.02
C ARG A 43 25.43 -7.05 -0.25
N VAL A 44 26.20 -7.32 0.81
CA VAL A 44 27.63 -7.63 0.69
C VAL A 44 27.76 -8.78 -0.30
N LEU A 45 28.14 -8.46 -1.54
CA LEU A 45 28.27 -9.38 -2.65
C LEU A 45 29.70 -9.23 -3.19
N PRO A 46 30.38 -10.33 -3.53
CA PRO A 46 31.76 -10.30 -4.01
C PRO A 46 31.90 -9.40 -5.25
N ALA A 47 32.99 -8.65 -5.29
CA ALA A 47 33.24 -7.58 -6.27
C ALA A 47 33.32 -8.14 -7.70
N GLY A 48 32.60 -7.51 -8.63
CA GLY A 48 32.79 -7.74 -10.08
C GLY A 48 31.56 -7.50 -10.96
N ARG A 49 30.35 -7.85 -10.49
CA ARG A 49 29.08 -7.68 -11.25
C ARG A 49 27.85 -7.30 -10.41
N ALA A 50 28.00 -7.35 -9.08
CA ALA A 50 26.90 -7.10 -8.16
C ALA A 50 26.45 -5.63 -8.11
N GLY A 51 27.38 -4.67 -8.20
CA GLY A 51 27.08 -3.25 -8.07
C GLY A 51 26.13 -2.71 -9.14
N GLU A 52 26.34 -3.06 -10.41
CA GLU A 52 25.50 -2.58 -11.52
C GLU A 52 24.07 -3.16 -11.48
N THR A 53 23.95 -4.43 -11.08
CA THR A 53 22.65 -5.12 -10.96
C THR A 53 21.82 -4.53 -9.82
N VAL A 54 22.45 -4.23 -8.68
CA VAL A 54 21.79 -3.58 -7.52
C VAL A 54 21.30 -2.18 -7.90
N THR A 55 22.10 -1.39 -8.64
CA THR A 55 21.70 -0.04 -9.08
C THR A 55 20.49 -0.09 -10.02
N LYS A 56 20.47 -0.99 -11.02
CA LYS A 56 19.33 -1.16 -11.93
C LYS A 56 18.07 -1.60 -11.21
N ALA A 57 18.18 -2.50 -10.24
CA ALA A 57 17.05 -2.93 -9.42
C ALA A 57 16.51 -1.78 -8.56
N ASN A 58 17.39 -0.98 -7.96
CA ASN A 58 17.01 0.17 -7.15
C ASN A 58 16.28 1.24 -7.98
N LEU A 59 16.81 1.60 -9.16
CA LEU A 59 16.16 2.56 -10.07
C LEU A 59 14.76 2.11 -10.51
N ARG A 60 14.60 0.82 -10.83
CA ARG A 60 13.27 0.27 -11.16
C ARG A 60 12.31 0.32 -9.98
N ALA A 61 12.78 -0.03 -8.79
CA ALA A 61 11.98 0.02 -7.57
C ALA A 61 11.53 1.46 -7.25
N GLN A 62 12.42 2.44 -7.39
CA GLN A 62 12.09 3.86 -7.21
C GLN A 62 11.01 4.32 -8.20
N GLY A 63 11.15 3.96 -9.49
CA GLY A 63 10.13 4.28 -10.50
C GLY A 63 8.77 3.65 -10.18
N ALA A 64 8.74 2.38 -9.77
CA ALA A 64 7.51 1.71 -9.39
C ALA A 64 6.85 2.34 -8.16
N VAL A 65 7.63 2.67 -7.12
CA VAL A 65 7.10 3.34 -5.93
C VAL A 65 6.57 4.74 -6.27
N SER A 66 7.26 5.50 -7.12
CA SER A 66 6.77 6.79 -7.60
C SER A 66 5.39 6.66 -8.24
N MET A 67 5.18 5.64 -9.08
CA MET A 67 3.89 5.40 -9.74
C MET A 67 2.79 4.96 -8.78
N LEU A 68 3.13 4.08 -7.83
CA LEU A 68 2.20 3.59 -6.83
C LEU A 68 1.72 4.67 -5.86
N LEU A 69 2.53 5.71 -5.63
CA LEU A 69 2.25 6.78 -4.66
C LEU A 69 1.76 8.08 -5.29
N SER A 70 2.06 8.33 -6.58
CA SER A 70 1.70 9.58 -7.26
C SER A 70 0.18 9.78 -7.33
N PRO A 71 -0.36 10.94 -6.90
CA PRO A 71 -1.79 11.24 -6.98
C PRO A 71 -2.34 11.22 -8.41
N ASN A 72 -1.51 11.62 -9.38
CA ASN A 72 -1.88 11.68 -10.80
C ASN A 72 -1.75 10.32 -11.51
N GLU A 73 -1.23 9.31 -10.82
CA GLU A 73 -1.16 7.94 -11.31
C GLU A 73 -2.00 7.03 -10.41
N MET A 74 -1.40 6.07 -9.71
CA MET A 74 -2.20 5.09 -8.96
C MET A 74 -2.56 5.54 -7.55
N GLY A 75 -1.81 6.49 -6.99
CA GLY A 75 -1.82 6.81 -5.56
C GLY A 75 -3.17 7.29 -5.05
N GLU A 76 -3.83 8.20 -5.78
CA GLU A 76 -5.19 8.64 -5.44
C GLU A 76 -6.25 7.87 -6.24
N LEU A 77 -6.00 7.44 -7.48
CA LEU A 77 -7.03 6.80 -8.30
C LEU A 77 -7.46 5.43 -7.76
N PHE A 78 -6.54 4.67 -7.15
CA PHE A 78 -6.84 3.37 -6.57
C PHE A 78 -7.22 3.52 -5.10
N LYS A 79 -8.19 2.72 -4.67
CA LYS A 79 -8.66 2.67 -3.28
C LYS A 79 -8.51 1.26 -2.73
N VAL A 80 -8.35 1.18 -1.42
CA VAL A 80 -8.27 -0.07 -0.66
C VAL A 80 -9.39 -0.06 0.36
N ILE A 81 -10.20 -1.11 0.38
CA ILE A 81 -11.22 -1.37 1.40
C ILE A 81 -10.93 -2.71 2.06
N ALA A 82 -11.06 -2.77 3.37
CA ALA A 82 -10.94 -4.02 4.13
C ALA A 82 -12.29 -4.37 4.77
N LEU A 83 -12.76 -5.59 4.54
CA LEU A 83 -13.95 -6.16 5.18
C LEU A 83 -13.53 -7.34 6.05
N GLY A 84 -14.10 -7.46 7.25
CA GLY A 84 -13.79 -8.60 8.12
C GLY A 84 -14.69 -8.68 9.35
N ARG A 85 -14.41 -9.67 10.20
CA ARG A 85 -15.19 -9.99 11.40
C ARG A 85 -14.27 -10.34 12.55
N GLY A 86 -14.57 -9.83 13.75
CA GLY A 86 -13.85 -10.22 14.98
C GLY A 86 -12.39 -9.75 15.02
N ILE A 87 -12.05 -8.65 14.34
CA ILE A 87 -10.71 -8.05 14.37
C ILE A 87 -10.79 -6.81 15.28
N PRO A 88 -10.28 -6.87 16.52
CA PRO A 88 -10.43 -5.78 17.49
C PRO A 88 -9.41 -4.65 17.32
N GLN A 89 -8.33 -4.89 16.57
CA GLN A 89 -7.21 -3.95 16.43
C GLN A 89 -7.28 -3.25 15.06
N PRO A 90 -6.96 -1.94 15.00
CA PRO A 90 -6.84 -1.24 13.73
C PRO A 90 -5.81 -1.92 12.81
N LEU A 91 -6.18 -2.13 11.55
CA LEU A 91 -5.30 -2.71 10.54
C LEU A 91 -4.20 -1.70 10.17
N MET A 92 -2.95 -2.17 10.09
CA MET A 92 -1.77 -1.32 9.86
C MET A 92 -1.95 -0.35 8.70
N GLY A 93 -2.46 -0.83 7.56
CA GLY A 93 -2.69 -0.04 6.35
C GLY A 93 -3.68 1.12 6.50
N PHE A 94 -4.44 1.19 7.60
CA PHE A 94 -5.48 2.19 7.84
C PHE A 94 -5.24 3.01 9.12
N ILE A 95 -4.07 2.89 9.76
CA ILE A 95 -3.77 3.64 11.00
C ILE A 95 -3.82 5.17 10.78
N ARG A 96 -3.54 5.66 9.56
CA ARG A 96 -3.61 7.07 9.20
C ARG A 96 -4.36 7.29 7.89
N GLY A 97 -5.08 8.39 7.82
CA GLY A 97 -5.83 8.77 6.61
C GLY A 97 -6.94 7.79 6.25
N ASP A 98 -7.51 7.12 7.24
CA ASP A 98 -8.70 6.30 7.08
C ASP A 98 -9.91 7.19 6.76
N ARG A 99 -10.71 6.75 5.81
CA ARG A 99 -11.84 7.46 5.23
C ARG A 99 -13.13 6.65 5.34
N VAL A 100 -13.22 5.66 6.23
CA VAL A 100 -14.46 4.88 6.45
C VAL A 100 -15.69 5.77 6.69
N HIS A 101 -15.51 6.93 7.33
CA HIS A 101 -16.59 7.92 7.54
C HIS A 101 -17.14 8.56 6.25
N ALA A 102 -16.47 8.38 5.11
CA ALA A 102 -16.87 8.87 3.80
C ALA A 102 -17.49 7.77 2.92
N LEU A 103 -17.73 6.57 3.48
CA LEU A 103 -18.44 5.47 2.83
C LEU A 103 -19.93 5.47 3.17
#